data_AF-A0A2W2CXT2-F1
#
_entry.id   AF-A0A2W2CXT2-F1
#
_cell.length_a   1.000
_cell.length_b   1.000
_cell.length_c   1.000
_cell.angle_alpha   90.00
_cell.angle_beta   90.00
_cell.angle_gamma   90.00
#
_symmetry.space_group_name_H-M   'P 1'
#
loop_
_entity.id
_entity.type
_entity.pdbx_description
1 polymer ?
#
loop_
_entity_poly.entity_id
_entity_poly.type
_entity_poly.pdbx_seq_one_letter_code
_entity_poly.pdbx_strand_id
1 'polypeptide(L)'
;MDPVPVRPPQDAMTVRRLRLGIGVVGIALPIVLTAGNALLTGRVTLLDSISGFYHTGMRDVFVGGMCAIGVFLICYRYRRLDDALSTVAGVLAVAVALFPTATDAPAGTLTADDVIIGRVHQIAAAALFVLLAVFCLFRFPASEPSGAARGRRVRNGIYYACGGLILSAITLAVASNALPEATRDTLKPLFWCEAVAVLAFGAAWLVKGEELFRAARPAPPAGPPARAARPVPG
;
A
#
# COMPACT_ATOMS: atom_id res chain seq x y z
N MET A 1 -35.41 7.22 10.58
CA MET A 1 -34.64 6.09 11.14
C MET A 1 -33.41 5.94 10.28
N ASP A 2 -32.22 6.10 10.85
CA ASP A 2 -30.99 5.77 10.11
C ASP A 2 -31.00 4.26 9.81
N PRO A 3 -30.67 3.85 8.57
CA PRO A 3 -30.68 2.44 8.21
C PRO A 3 -29.69 1.68 9.10
N VAL A 4 -30.19 0.65 9.78
CA VAL A 4 -29.37 -0.27 10.57
C VAL A 4 -28.19 -0.72 9.71
N PRO A 5 -26.93 -0.55 10.17
CA PRO A 5 -25.78 -0.98 9.40
C PRO A 5 -25.86 -2.49 9.14
N VAL A 6 -25.84 -2.87 7.86
CA VAL A 6 -25.99 -4.25 7.35
C VAL A 6 -25.01 -5.24 7.99
N ARG A 7 -23.90 -4.74 8.55
CA ARG A 7 -22.92 -5.53 9.30
C ARG A 7 -22.41 -4.75 10.51
N PRO A 8 -22.10 -5.42 11.64
CA PRO A 8 -21.54 -4.76 12.81
C PRO A 8 -20.17 -4.12 12.49
N PRO A 9 -19.81 -3.00 13.14
CA PRO A 9 -18.51 -2.37 12.96
C PRO A 9 -17.39 -3.31 13.39
N GLN A 10 -16.30 -3.34 12.62
CA GLN A 10 -15.12 -4.14 12.95
C GLN A 10 -14.35 -3.47 14.10
N ASP A 11 -13.82 -4.27 15.02
CA ASP A 11 -13.09 -3.74 16.16
C ASP A 11 -11.82 -2.99 15.72
N ALA A 12 -11.49 -1.93 16.47
CA ALA A 12 -10.39 -1.04 16.11
C ALA A 12 -9.02 -1.74 16.10
N MET A 13 -8.83 -2.78 16.91
CA MET A 13 -7.56 -3.52 16.95
C MET A 13 -7.37 -4.35 15.67
N THR A 14 -8.41 -5.03 15.20
CA THR A 14 -8.37 -5.80 13.96
C THR A 14 -8.16 -4.88 12.77
N VAL A 15 -8.90 -3.76 12.68
CA VAL A 15 -8.68 -2.77 11.61
C VAL A 15 -7.23 -2.29 11.61
N ARG A 16 -6.66 -1.96 12.78
CA ARG A 16 -5.25 -1.57 12.92
C ARG A 16 -4.28 -2.65 12.44
N ARG A 17 -4.49 -3.91 12.83
CA ARG A 17 -3.63 -5.04 12.45
C ARG A 17 -3.64 -5.25 10.93
N LEU A 18 -4.80 -5.13 10.29
CA LEU A 18 -4.90 -5.18 8.83
C LEU A 18 -4.12 -4.03 8.18
N ARG A 19 -4.29 -2.78 8.65
CA ARG A 19 -3.53 -1.63 8.15
C ARG A 19 -2.01 -1.81 8.29
N LEU A 20 -1.59 -2.31 9.45
CA LEU A 20 -0.18 -2.61 9.74
C LEU A 20 0.35 -3.69 8.80
N GLY A 21 -0.40 -4.78 8.61
CA GLY A 21 -0.04 -5.86 7.69
C GLY A 21 0.14 -5.35 6.26
N ILE A 22 -0.83 -4.58 5.74
CA ILE A 22 -0.74 -3.97 4.40
C ILE A 22 0.52 -3.08 4.30
N GLY A 23 0.75 -2.22 5.28
CA GLY A 23 1.89 -1.31 5.28
C GLY A 23 3.25 -2.00 5.36
N VAL A 24 3.37 -3.01 6.25
CA VAL A 24 4.61 -3.77 6.44
C VAL A 24 4.92 -4.61 5.21
N VAL A 25 3.95 -5.36 4.68
CA VAL A 25 4.17 -6.18 3.49
C VAL A 25 4.50 -5.29 2.30
N GLY A 26 3.76 -4.20 2.10
CA GLY A 26 4.06 -3.23 1.03
C GLY A 26 5.49 -2.70 1.10
N ILE A 27 5.96 -2.24 2.27
CA ILE A 27 7.33 -1.73 2.41
C ILE A 27 8.38 -2.83 2.24
N ALA A 28 8.13 -4.01 2.79
CA ALA A 28 9.08 -5.11 2.75
C ALA A 28 9.27 -5.68 1.34
N LEU A 29 8.20 -5.74 0.54
CA LEU A 29 8.18 -6.46 -0.74
C LEU A 29 9.31 -6.05 -1.71
N PRO A 30 9.48 -4.78 -2.11
CA PRO A 30 10.57 -4.40 -3.03
C PRO A 30 11.97 -4.67 -2.46
N ILE A 31 12.14 -4.53 -1.14
CA ILE A 31 13.43 -4.71 -0.45
C ILE A 31 13.79 -6.21 -0.39
N VAL A 32 12.86 -7.03 0.10
CA VAL A 32 13.06 -8.47 0.29
C VAL A 32 13.23 -9.17 -1.05
N LEU A 33 12.46 -8.81 -2.07
CA LEU A 33 12.60 -9.41 -3.40
C LEU A 33 13.98 -9.11 -4.00
N THR A 34 14.42 -7.85 -3.96
CA THR A 34 15.72 -7.45 -4.51
C THR A 34 16.89 -8.08 -3.74
N ALA A 35 16.86 -8.01 -2.41
CA ALA A 35 17.91 -8.56 -1.57
C ALA A 35 17.94 -10.09 -1.63
N GLY A 36 16.77 -10.74 -1.62
CA GLY A 36 16.65 -12.19 -1.69
C GLY A 36 17.12 -12.74 -3.04
N ASN A 37 16.75 -12.08 -4.15
CA ASN A 37 17.24 -12.47 -5.47
C ASN A 37 18.77 -12.31 -5.58
N ALA A 38 19.31 -11.23 -5.01
CA ALA A 38 20.76 -11.01 -4.99
C ALA A 38 21.50 -12.10 -4.18
N LEU A 39 20.91 -12.56 -3.07
CA LEU A 39 21.45 -13.64 -2.25
C LEU A 39 21.42 -14.99 -2.99
N LEU A 40 20.30 -15.31 -3.64
CA LEU A 40 20.13 -16.57 -4.37
C LEU A 40 21.02 -16.68 -5.61
N THR A 41 21.23 -15.56 -6.32
CA THR A 41 22.03 -15.52 -7.56
C THR A 41 23.49 -15.15 -7.32
N GLY A 42 23.85 -14.71 -6.10
CA GLY A 42 25.18 -14.21 -5.75
C GLY A 42 25.54 -12.87 -6.41
N ARG A 43 24.57 -12.18 -7.04
CA ARG A 43 24.80 -10.92 -7.78
C ARG A 43 23.62 -9.96 -7.58
N VAL A 44 23.92 -8.68 -7.35
CA VAL A 44 22.88 -7.64 -7.29
C VAL A 44 22.39 -7.37 -8.71
N THR A 45 21.20 -7.90 -9.03
CA THR A 45 20.52 -7.71 -10.32
C THR A 45 19.15 -7.11 -10.08
N LEU A 46 18.89 -5.98 -10.73
CA LEU A 46 17.58 -5.32 -10.72
C LEU A 46 16.81 -5.75 -11.96
N LEU A 47 15.59 -6.23 -11.77
CA LEU A 47 14.68 -6.63 -12.86
C LEU A 47 13.97 -5.41 -13.44
N ASP A 48 13.26 -5.58 -14.56
CA ASP A 48 12.50 -4.49 -15.18
C ASP A 48 11.34 -4.00 -14.33
N SER A 49 10.76 -4.89 -13.51
CA SER A 49 9.63 -4.62 -12.63
C SER A 49 9.70 -5.44 -11.33
N ILE A 50 8.95 -5.02 -10.31
CA ILE A 50 8.74 -5.80 -9.08
C ILE A 50 8.06 -7.13 -9.41
N SER A 51 7.10 -7.14 -10.34
CA SER A 51 6.43 -8.38 -10.73
C SER A 51 7.34 -9.32 -11.54
N GLY A 52 8.44 -8.83 -12.11
CA GLY A 52 9.45 -9.66 -12.78
C GLY A 52 10.03 -10.76 -11.88
N PHE A 53 10.05 -10.55 -10.56
CA PHE A 53 10.47 -11.57 -9.58
C PHE A 53 9.58 -12.83 -9.59
N TYR A 54 8.43 -12.81 -10.28
CA TYR A 54 7.63 -14.00 -10.56
C TYR A 54 8.44 -15.09 -11.28
N HIS A 55 9.38 -14.69 -12.14
CA HIS A 55 10.17 -15.61 -12.96
C HIS A 55 11.52 -15.98 -12.32
N THR A 56 11.74 -15.64 -11.05
CA THR A 56 12.97 -15.98 -10.32
C THR A 56 12.68 -16.89 -9.13
N GLY A 57 13.73 -17.29 -8.39
CA GLY A 57 13.58 -18.01 -7.12
C GLY A 57 12.82 -17.23 -6.03
N MET A 58 12.47 -15.96 -6.27
CA MET A 58 11.69 -15.12 -5.36
C MET A 58 10.18 -15.14 -5.64
N ARG A 59 9.71 -15.98 -6.58
CA ARG A 59 8.30 -16.10 -6.98
C ARG A 59 7.36 -16.24 -5.79
N ASP A 60 7.64 -17.19 -4.89
CA ASP A 60 6.73 -17.50 -3.79
C ASP A 60 6.61 -16.34 -2.80
N VAL A 61 7.67 -15.55 -2.63
CA VAL A 61 7.66 -14.33 -1.80
C VAL A 61 6.82 -13.25 -2.46
N PHE A 62 6.95 -13.05 -3.77
CA PHE A 62 6.15 -12.09 -4.53
C PHE A 62 4.66 -12.47 -4.48
N VAL A 63 4.33 -13.71 -4.86
CA VAL A 63 2.95 -14.22 -4.90
C VAL A 63 2.35 -14.22 -3.49
N GLY A 64 3.07 -14.73 -2.50
CA GLY A 64 2.62 -14.76 -1.11
C GLY A 64 2.37 -13.35 -0.54
N GLY A 65 3.25 -12.39 -0.82
CA GLY A 65 3.10 -11.00 -0.41
C GLY A 65 1.89 -10.32 -1.04
N MET A 66 1.69 -10.50 -2.35
CA MET A 66 0.53 -9.94 -3.06
C MET A 66 -0.79 -10.57 -2.61
N CYS A 67 -0.81 -11.89 -2.38
CA CYS A 67 -1.97 -12.58 -1.79
C CYS A 67 -2.27 -12.08 -0.37
N ALA A 68 -1.25 -11.87 0.47
CA ALA A 68 -1.43 -11.34 1.82
C ALA A 68 -2.02 -9.92 1.79
N ILE A 69 -1.48 -9.02 0.96
CA ILE A 69 -2.04 -7.68 0.74
C ILE A 69 -3.48 -7.78 0.26
N GLY A 70 -3.75 -8.66 -0.71
CA GLY A 70 -5.08 -8.89 -1.27
C GLY A 70 -6.11 -9.28 -0.22
N VAL A 71 -5.81 -10.30 0.59
CA VAL A 71 -6.68 -10.77 1.67
C VAL A 71 -6.86 -9.68 2.74
N PHE A 72 -5.80 -8.97 3.13
CA PHE A 72 -5.93 -7.90 4.12
C PHE A 72 -6.83 -6.76 3.64
N LEU A 73 -6.77 -6.40 2.35
CA LEU A 73 -7.62 -5.37 1.75
C LEU A 73 -9.09 -5.83 1.62
N ILE A 74 -9.34 -7.10 1.30
CA ILE A 74 -10.70 -7.68 1.24
C ILE A 74 -11.32 -7.75 2.64
N CYS A 75 -10.54 -8.14 3.64
CA CYS A 75 -10.99 -8.22 5.04
C CYS A 75 -11.08 -6.86 5.72
N TYR A 76 -10.55 -5.79 5.12
CA TYR A 76 -10.59 -4.46 5.67
C TYR A 76 -12.01 -3.87 5.57
N ARG A 77 -12.64 -3.66 6.72
CA ARG A 77 -13.96 -3.00 6.82
C ARG A 77 -13.88 -1.74 7.66
N TYR A 78 -14.32 -0.63 7.08
CA TYR A 78 -14.33 0.70 7.68
C TYR A 78 -15.57 1.51 7.29
N ARG A 79 -15.72 1.91 6.02
CA ARG A 79 -16.89 2.65 5.50
C ARG A 79 -17.28 2.04 4.17
N ARG A 80 -18.57 2.06 3.81
CA ARG A 80 -19.09 1.41 2.58
C ARG A 80 -18.23 1.63 1.32
N LEU A 81 -17.83 2.88 1.07
CA LEU A 81 -16.99 3.21 -0.08
C LEU A 81 -15.55 2.71 0.08
N ASP A 82 -15.00 2.78 1.28
CA ASP A 82 -13.66 2.25 1.58
C ASP A 82 -13.62 0.72 1.44
N ASP A 83 -14.67 0.03 1.90
CA ASP A 83 -14.83 -1.42 1.83
C ASP A 83 -14.94 -1.88 0.36
N ALA A 84 -15.72 -1.16 -0.45
CA ALA A 84 -15.86 -1.46 -1.87
C ALA A 84 -14.52 -1.25 -2.60
N LEU A 85 -13.87 -0.10 -2.40
CA LEU A 85 -12.59 0.19 -3.04
C LEU A 85 -11.48 -0.75 -2.54
N SER A 86 -11.47 -1.13 -1.27
CA SER A 86 -10.46 -2.04 -0.72
C SER A 86 -10.70 -3.46 -1.20
N THR A 87 -11.94 -3.90 -1.32
CA THR A 87 -12.28 -5.21 -1.91
C THR A 87 -11.82 -5.28 -3.35
N VAL A 88 -12.10 -4.25 -4.16
CA VAL A 88 -11.63 -4.18 -5.56
C VAL A 88 -10.10 -4.19 -5.61
N ALA A 89 -9.43 -3.36 -4.80
CA ALA A 89 -7.97 -3.34 -4.72
C ALA A 89 -7.40 -4.71 -4.29
N GLY A 90 -8.06 -5.39 -3.35
CA GLY A 90 -7.62 -6.70 -2.90
C GLY A 90 -7.78 -7.79 -3.96
N VAL A 91 -8.88 -7.78 -4.72
CA VAL A 91 -9.08 -8.68 -5.88
C VAL A 91 -8.02 -8.41 -6.96
N LEU A 92 -7.71 -7.13 -7.24
CA LEU A 92 -6.67 -6.76 -8.19
C LEU A 92 -5.28 -7.22 -7.72
N ALA A 93 -4.97 -7.10 -6.42
CA ALA A 93 -3.72 -7.59 -5.86
C ALA A 93 -3.59 -9.12 -5.99
N VAL A 94 -4.67 -9.87 -5.75
CA VAL A 94 -4.69 -11.33 -5.99
C VAL A 94 -4.55 -11.64 -7.48
N ALA A 95 -5.19 -10.88 -8.37
CA ALA A 95 -5.01 -11.05 -9.81
C ALA A 95 -3.53 -10.85 -10.21
N VAL A 96 -2.88 -9.79 -9.74
CA VAL A 96 -1.43 -9.55 -9.94
C VAL A 96 -0.58 -10.72 -9.43
N ALA A 97 -0.99 -11.37 -8.33
CA ALA A 97 -0.30 -12.53 -7.78
C ALA A 97 -0.47 -13.80 -8.64
N LEU A 98 -1.66 -14.01 -9.22
CA LEU A 98 -2.01 -15.26 -9.90
C LEU A 98 -1.70 -15.24 -11.39
N PHE A 99 -1.74 -14.08 -12.04
CA PHE A 99 -1.40 -13.93 -13.45
C PHE A 99 0.06 -13.49 -13.57
N PRO A 100 0.98 -14.32 -14.09
CA PRO A 100 2.37 -13.94 -14.34
C PRO A 100 2.49 -12.67 -15.18
N THR A 101 3.48 -11.83 -14.90
CA THR A 101 3.88 -10.76 -15.82
C THR A 101 4.57 -11.36 -17.04
N ALA A 102 4.47 -10.68 -18.19
CA ALA A 102 5.26 -11.02 -19.37
C ALA A 102 6.64 -10.32 -19.39
N THR A 103 6.91 -9.42 -18.42
CA THR A 103 8.22 -8.77 -18.26
C THR A 103 9.25 -9.75 -17.73
N ASP A 104 10.51 -9.63 -18.18
CA ASP A 104 11.64 -10.47 -17.77
C ASP A 104 11.51 -11.98 -18.06
N ALA A 105 10.46 -12.41 -18.78
CA ALA A 105 10.34 -13.77 -19.29
C ALA A 105 11.42 -14.04 -20.36
N PRO A 106 11.99 -15.25 -20.44
CA PRO A 106 13.02 -15.54 -21.43
C PRO A 106 12.58 -15.23 -22.87
N ALA A 107 13.45 -14.59 -23.65
CA ALA A 107 13.13 -14.21 -25.03
C ALA A 107 12.81 -15.45 -25.88
N GLY A 108 11.71 -15.39 -26.63
CA GLY A 108 11.28 -16.48 -27.52
C GLY A 108 10.49 -17.61 -26.85
N THR A 109 10.20 -17.52 -25.54
CA THR A 109 9.41 -18.55 -24.83
C THR A 109 7.95 -18.16 -24.57
N LEU A 110 7.54 -16.95 -24.94
CA LEU A 110 6.17 -16.46 -24.72
C LEU A 110 5.22 -17.02 -25.78
N THR A 111 4.20 -17.75 -25.32
CA THR A 111 3.05 -18.14 -26.13
C THR A 111 2.03 -17.00 -26.27
N ALA A 112 1.05 -17.15 -27.16
CA ALA A 112 -0.06 -16.19 -27.26
C ALA A 112 -0.84 -16.07 -25.93
N ASP A 113 -0.98 -17.18 -25.22
CA ASP A 113 -1.64 -17.22 -23.91
C ASP A 113 -0.85 -16.46 -22.85
N ASP A 114 0.49 -16.58 -22.85
CA ASP A 114 1.36 -15.84 -21.92
C ASP A 114 1.24 -14.32 -22.13
N VAL A 115 1.11 -13.87 -23.39
CA VAL A 115 0.88 -12.45 -23.70
C VAL A 115 -0.47 -11.97 -23.17
N ILE A 116 -1.53 -12.78 -23.31
CA ILE A 116 -2.86 -12.44 -22.79
C ILE A 116 -2.81 -12.37 -21.25
N ILE A 117 -2.20 -13.37 -20.60
CA ILE A 117 -2.02 -13.43 -19.15
C ILE A 117 -1.22 -12.22 -18.66
N GLY A 118 -0.12 -11.88 -19.33
CA GLY A 118 0.70 -10.70 -19.02
C GLY A 118 -0.08 -9.39 -19.18
N ARG A 119 -0.99 -9.28 -20.15
CA ARG A 119 -1.90 -8.12 -20.27
C ARG A 119 -2.89 -8.03 -19.13
N VAL A 120 -3.46 -9.17 -18.70
CA VAL A 120 -4.34 -9.21 -17.52
C VAL A 120 -3.58 -8.74 -16.28
N HIS A 121 -2.35 -9.23 -16.08
CA HIS A 121 -1.48 -8.76 -15.01
C HIS A 121 -1.25 -7.25 -15.08
N GLN A 122 -0.85 -6.72 -16.24
CA GLN A 122 -0.55 -5.31 -16.42
C GLN A 122 -1.76 -4.40 -16.16
N ILE A 123 -2.94 -4.78 -16.65
CA ILE A 123 -4.19 -4.03 -16.40
C ILE A 123 -4.54 -4.07 -14.92
N ALA A 124 -4.42 -5.23 -14.28
CA ALA A 124 -4.71 -5.39 -12.86
C ALA A 124 -3.74 -4.55 -12.00
N ALA A 125 -2.45 -4.57 -12.31
CA ALA A 125 -1.43 -3.77 -11.63
C ALA A 125 -1.69 -2.27 -11.80
N ALA A 126 -1.93 -1.80 -13.03
CA ALA A 126 -2.22 -0.39 -13.30
C ALA A 126 -3.47 0.09 -12.53
N ALA A 127 -4.55 -0.70 -12.56
CA ALA A 127 -5.77 -0.40 -11.81
C ALA A 127 -5.52 -0.40 -10.29
N LEU A 128 -4.71 -1.33 -9.79
CA LEU A 128 -4.31 -1.37 -8.38
C LEU A 128 -3.60 -0.07 -7.99
N PHE A 129 -2.54 0.33 -8.71
CA PHE A 129 -1.79 1.56 -8.44
C PHE A 129 -2.66 2.82 -8.46
N VAL A 130 -3.60 2.92 -9.41
CA VAL A 130 -4.58 4.01 -9.43
C VAL A 130 -5.44 4.02 -8.17
N LEU A 131 -5.93 2.86 -7.72
CA LEU A 131 -6.68 2.77 -6.46
C LEU A 131 -5.82 3.16 -5.25
N LEU A 132 -4.54 2.80 -5.21
CA LEU A 132 -3.63 3.21 -4.15
C LEU A 132 -3.53 4.75 -4.08
N ALA A 133 -3.37 5.40 -5.24
CA ALA A 133 -3.39 6.87 -5.32
C ALA A 133 -4.72 7.45 -4.84
N VAL A 134 -5.86 6.86 -5.24
CA VAL A 134 -7.19 7.29 -4.80
C VAL A 134 -7.36 7.18 -3.28
N PHE A 135 -6.85 6.10 -2.67
CA PHE A 135 -6.85 5.95 -1.22
C PHE A 135 -6.09 7.07 -0.53
N CYS A 136 -4.87 7.36 -0.98
CA CYS A 136 -4.01 8.40 -0.41
C CYS A 136 -4.59 9.81 -0.62
N LEU A 137 -5.13 10.13 -1.80
CA LEU A 137 -5.57 11.50 -2.12
C LEU A 137 -6.97 11.82 -1.59
N PHE A 138 -7.88 10.86 -1.55
CA PHE A 138 -9.29 11.13 -1.26
C PHE A 138 -9.79 10.41 -0.02
N ARG A 139 -9.44 9.13 0.18
CA ARG A 139 -10.07 8.31 1.23
C ARG A 139 -9.44 8.55 2.60
N PHE A 140 -8.11 8.54 2.69
CA PHE A 140 -7.40 8.75 3.95
C PHE A 140 -7.58 10.16 4.53
N PRO A 141 -7.52 11.25 3.72
CA PRO A 141 -7.76 12.60 4.22
C PRO A 141 -9.21 12.86 4.65
N ALA A 142 -10.19 12.20 3.99
CA ALA A 142 -11.62 12.32 4.29
C ALA A 142 -12.07 11.45 5.48
N SER A 143 -11.18 10.64 6.06
CA SER A 143 -11.47 9.86 7.25
C SER A 143 -11.47 10.78 8.48
N GLU A 144 -12.59 10.88 9.19
CA GLU A 144 -12.72 11.67 10.41
C GLU A 144 -11.74 11.23 11.51
N PRO A 145 -10.83 12.09 11.98
CA PRO A 145 -10.04 11.87 13.17
C PRO A 145 -10.60 12.66 14.35
N SER A 146 -10.86 11.94 15.43
CA SER A 146 -10.89 12.43 16.82
C SER A 146 -9.48 12.89 17.22
N GLY A 147 -9.12 14.15 16.97
CA GLY A 147 -7.79 14.67 17.35
C GLY A 147 -7.54 16.13 17.02
N ALA A 148 -6.49 16.70 17.63
CA ALA A 148 -6.11 18.11 17.50
C ALA A 148 -5.83 18.52 16.03
N ALA A 149 -6.23 19.75 15.67
CA ALA A 149 -6.15 20.28 14.31
C ALA A 149 -4.74 20.20 13.68
N ARG A 150 -3.68 20.41 14.47
CA ARG A 150 -2.28 20.31 14.01
C ARG A 150 -1.90 18.89 13.57
N GLY A 151 -2.32 17.87 14.32
CA GLY A 151 -2.08 16.47 13.98
C GLY A 151 -2.80 16.05 12.69
N ARG A 152 -4.01 16.57 12.47
CA ARG A 152 -4.78 16.35 11.23
C ARG A 152 -4.04 16.91 10.00
N ARG A 153 -3.49 18.13 10.08
CA ARG A 153 -2.76 18.76 8.96
C ARG A 153 -1.51 17.97 8.55
N VAL A 154 -0.69 17.55 9.52
CA VAL A 154 0.54 16.79 9.23
C VAL A 154 0.22 15.48 8.52
N ARG A 155 -0.77 14.73 9.03
CA ARG A 155 -1.18 13.45 8.44
C ARG A 155 -1.74 13.60 7.03
N ASN A 156 -2.63 14.58 6.82
CA ASN A 156 -3.15 14.84 5.47
C ASN A 156 -2.04 15.26 4.51
N GLY A 157 -1.05 16.04 4.98
CA GLY A 157 0.16 16.35 4.20
C GLY A 157 0.92 15.09 3.77
N ILE A 158 1.11 14.12 4.68
CA ILE A 158 1.74 12.83 4.34
C ILE A 158 0.91 12.08 3.30
N TYR A 159 -0.42 12.04 3.44
CA TYR A 159 -1.29 11.38 2.49
C TYR A 159 -1.25 11.99 1.09
N TYR A 160 -1.27 13.33 0.99
CA TYR A 160 -1.12 14.02 -0.29
C TYR A 160 0.27 13.82 -0.89
N ALA A 161 1.32 13.82 -0.09
CA ALA A 161 2.67 13.52 -0.56
C ALA A 161 2.76 12.09 -1.12
N CYS A 162 2.27 11.09 -0.38
CA CYS A 162 2.23 9.69 -0.84
C CYS A 162 1.40 9.54 -2.12
N GLY A 163 0.20 10.14 -2.17
CA GLY A 163 -0.65 10.11 -3.36
C GLY A 163 -0.02 10.78 -4.58
N GLY A 164 0.65 11.92 -4.37
CA GLY A 164 1.39 12.64 -5.42
C GLY A 164 2.61 11.86 -5.92
N LEU A 165 3.32 11.15 -5.04
CA LEU A 165 4.41 10.24 -5.42
C LEU A 165 3.89 9.08 -6.26
N ILE A 166 2.77 8.45 -5.87
CA ILE A 166 2.16 7.36 -6.63
C ILE A 166 1.71 7.85 -8.01
N LEU A 167 1.02 8.99 -8.12
CA LEU A 167 0.62 9.54 -9.41
C LEU A 167 1.83 9.88 -10.29
N SER A 168 2.84 10.53 -9.73
CA SER A 168 4.08 10.83 -10.44
C SER A 168 4.76 9.56 -10.94
N ALA A 169 4.83 8.50 -10.11
CA ALA A 169 5.38 7.21 -10.50
C ALA A 169 4.60 6.56 -11.65
N ILE A 170 3.26 6.59 -11.62
CA ILE A 170 2.42 6.09 -12.73
C ILE A 170 2.72 6.86 -14.01
N THR A 171 2.73 8.20 -13.95
CA THR A 171 3.01 9.05 -15.12
C THR A 171 4.41 8.82 -15.67
N LEU A 172 5.42 8.72 -14.79
CA LEU A 172 6.80 8.46 -15.19
C LEU A 172 6.99 7.06 -15.76
N ALA A 173 6.33 6.04 -15.20
CA ALA A 173 6.35 4.69 -15.76
C ALA A 173 5.80 4.66 -17.19
N VAL A 174 4.66 5.33 -17.43
CA VAL A 174 4.09 5.45 -18.79
C VAL A 174 5.02 6.24 -19.71
N ALA A 175 5.52 7.39 -19.27
CA ALA A 175 6.42 8.24 -20.06
C ALA A 175 7.74 7.55 -20.40
N SER A 176 8.21 6.63 -19.54
CA SER A 176 9.44 5.88 -19.77
C SER A 176 9.39 5.01 -21.03
N ASN A 177 8.20 4.67 -21.55
CA ASN A 177 8.07 3.93 -22.81
C ASN A 177 8.57 4.71 -24.04
N ALA A 178 8.75 6.03 -23.92
CA ALA A 178 9.36 6.85 -24.96
C ALA A 178 10.91 6.78 -24.96
N LEU A 179 11.52 6.19 -23.92
CA LEU A 179 12.97 6.03 -23.83
C LEU A 179 13.46 4.88 -24.71
N PRO A 180 14.68 4.97 -25.28
CA PRO A 180 15.31 3.85 -25.96
C PRO A 180 15.38 2.60 -25.06
N GLU A 181 15.28 1.42 -25.67
CA GLU A 181 15.34 0.13 -24.96
C GLU A 181 16.59 0.00 -24.10
N ALA A 182 17.78 0.27 -24.65
CA ALA A 182 19.03 0.24 -23.90
C ALA A 182 19.03 1.17 -22.67
N THR A 183 18.34 2.32 -22.74
CA THR A 183 18.19 3.23 -21.60
C THR A 183 17.24 2.66 -20.55
N ARG A 184 16.13 2.04 -20.96
CA ARG A 184 15.21 1.35 -20.03
C ARG A 184 15.89 0.16 -19.36
N ASP A 185 16.68 -0.61 -20.11
CA ASP A 185 17.40 -1.77 -19.58
C ASP A 185 18.45 -1.37 -18.54
N THR A 186 19.06 -0.20 -18.70
CA THR A 186 20.07 0.30 -17.76
C THR A 186 19.42 0.93 -16.53
N LEU A 187 18.39 1.76 -16.72
CA LEU A 187 17.79 2.55 -15.64
C LEU A 187 16.72 1.81 -14.86
N LYS A 188 16.08 0.78 -15.45
CA LYS A 188 14.93 0.05 -14.90
C LYS A 188 13.84 1.00 -14.36
N PRO A 189 13.36 1.95 -15.18
CA PRO A 189 12.49 3.03 -14.70
C PRO A 189 11.16 2.50 -14.14
N LEU A 190 10.61 1.43 -14.72
CA LEU A 190 9.37 0.80 -14.27
C LEU A 190 9.54 0.25 -12.85
N PHE A 191 10.59 -0.53 -12.58
CA PHE A 191 10.94 -1.01 -11.25
C PHE A 191 10.95 0.11 -10.20
N TRP A 192 11.68 1.20 -10.47
CA TRP A 192 11.78 2.30 -9.51
C TRP A 192 10.45 3.00 -9.27
N CYS A 193 9.65 3.20 -10.32
CA CYS A 193 8.32 3.78 -10.20
C CYS A 193 7.41 2.89 -9.33
N GLU A 194 7.40 1.58 -9.58
CA GLU A 194 6.64 0.63 -8.77
C GLU A 194 7.11 0.61 -7.32
N ALA A 195 8.43 0.57 -7.07
CA ALA A 195 9.01 0.57 -5.73
C ALA A 195 8.65 1.84 -4.96
N VAL A 196 8.79 3.03 -5.57
CA VAL A 196 8.42 4.30 -4.94
C VAL A 196 6.93 4.34 -4.63
N ALA A 197 6.08 3.92 -5.57
CA ALA A 197 4.63 3.91 -5.36
C ALA A 197 4.21 2.95 -4.25
N VAL A 198 4.77 1.74 -4.20
CA VAL A 198 4.48 0.74 -3.15
C VAL A 198 5.00 1.22 -1.79
N LEU A 199 6.21 1.79 -1.71
CA LEU A 199 6.77 2.35 -0.48
C LEU A 199 5.92 3.52 0.05
N ALA A 200 5.52 4.44 -0.84
CA ALA A 200 4.66 5.57 -0.51
C ALA A 200 3.30 5.09 0.02
N PHE A 201 2.68 4.11 -0.63
CA PHE A 201 1.42 3.53 -0.19
C PHE A 201 1.55 2.80 1.16
N GLY A 202 2.60 2.00 1.33
CA GLY A 202 2.86 1.29 2.58
C GLY A 202 3.03 2.25 3.76
N ALA A 203 3.79 3.33 3.57
CA ALA A 203 3.94 4.39 4.56
C ALA A 203 2.59 5.06 4.92
N ALA A 204 1.75 5.33 3.92
CA ALA A 204 0.42 5.90 4.15
C ALA A 204 -0.46 4.96 5.01
N TRP A 205 -0.44 3.64 4.77
CA TRP A 205 -1.17 2.67 5.60
C TRP A 205 -0.64 2.58 7.03
N LEU A 206 0.67 2.65 7.23
CA LEU A 206 1.26 2.67 8.58
C LEU A 206 0.81 3.89 9.38
N VAL A 207 0.86 5.08 8.76
CA VAL A 207 0.34 6.32 9.38
C VAL A 207 -1.15 6.18 9.69
N LYS A 208 -1.92 5.58 8.78
CA LYS A 208 -3.35 5.33 8.96
C LYS A 208 -3.66 4.33 10.07
N GLY A 209 -2.79 3.35 10.29
CA GLY A 209 -2.90 2.38 11.38
C GLY A 209 -2.60 3.00 12.75
N GLU A 210 -1.58 3.85 12.83
CA GLU A 210 -1.15 4.50 14.07
C GLU A 210 -2.19 5.49 14.63
N GLU A 211 -2.97 6.13 13.75
CA GLU A 211 -4.11 6.97 14.15
C GLU A 211 -5.10 6.22 15.05
N LEU A 212 -5.41 4.98 14.67
CA LEU A 212 -6.41 4.18 15.35
C LEU A 212 -5.90 3.72 16.71
N PHE A 213 -4.58 3.50 16.83
CA PHE A 213 -3.94 3.21 18.11
C PHE A 213 -4.00 4.39 19.07
N ARG A 214 -3.70 5.60 18.60
CA ARG A 214 -3.77 6.80 19.44
C ARG A 214 -5.19 7.11 19.87
N ALA A 215 -6.18 6.92 18.99
CA ALA A 215 -7.58 7.12 19.30
C ALA A 215 -8.14 6.11 20.32
N ALA A 216 -7.57 4.90 20.38
CA ALA A 216 -7.99 3.85 21.31
C ALA A 216 -7.34 3.92 22.70
N ARG A 217 -6.38 4.83 22.94
CA ARG A 217 -5.75 4.98 24.27
C ARG A 217 -6.71 5.66 25.26
N PRO A 218 -6.89 5.12 26.47
CA PRO A 218 -7.63 5.81 27.53
C PRO A 218 -7.00 7.18 27.81
N ALA A 219 -7.84 8.20 28.06
CA ALA A 219 -7.34 9.47 28.57
C ALA A 219 -6.60 9.23 29.90
N PRO A 220 -5.48 9.94 30.17
CA PRO A 220 -4.85 9.86 31.48
C PRO A 220 -5.88 10.21 32.57
N PRO A 221 -5.82 9.55 33.74
CA PRO A 221 -6.73 9.89 34.83
C PRO A 221 -6.62 11.38 35.14
N ALA A 222 -7.78 12.03 35.33
CA ALA A 222 -7.81 13.42 35.74
C ALA A 222 -6.94 13.58 37.00
N GLY A 223 -5.98 14.51 36.95
CA GLY A 223 -5.12 14.81 38.09
C GLY A 223 -5.97 15.13 39.33
N PRO A 224 -5.45 14.88 40.55
CA PRO A 224 -6.19 15.17 41.77
C PRO A 224 -6.65 16.64 41.77
N PRO A 225 -7.88 16.93 42.24
CA PRO A 225 -8.42 18.27 42.24
C PRO A 225 -7.45 19.22 42.93
N ALA A 226 -7.20 20.39 42.29
CA ALA A 226 -6.32 21.40 42.84
C ALA A 226 -6.74 21.71 44.29
N ARG A 227 -5.82 21.49 45.23
CA ARG A 227 -6.03 21.79 46.65
C ARG A 227 -6.41 23.27 46.73
N ALA A 228 -7.66 23.56 47.10
CA ALA A 228 -8.10 24.92 47.35
C ALA A 228 -7.14 25.56 48.35
N ALA A 229 -6.50 26.66 47.96
CA ALA A 229 -5.61 27.41 48.82
C ALA A 229 -6.39 27.83 50.07
N ARG A 230 -5.96 27.35 51.24
CA ARG A 230 -6.53 27.81 52.52
C ARG A 230 -6.19 29.29 52.67
N PRO A 231 -7.15 30.16 53.04
CA PRO A 231 -6.85 31.55 53.33
C PRO A 231 -5.88 31.63 54.52
N VAL A 232 -4.85 32.46 54.37
CA VAL A 232 -3.88 32.76 55.43
C VAL A 232 -4.59 33.65 56.46
N PRO A 233 -4.65 33.27 57.75
CA PRO A 233 -5.17 34.15 58.78
C PRO A 233 -4.19 35.31 59.03
N GLY A 234 -4.74 36.53 59.07
CA GLY A 234 -4.03 37.75 59.47
C GLY A 234 -4.01 37.98 60.97
#